data_AF-A0AAE2XZP8-F1
#
_entry.id   AF-A0AAE2XZP8-F1
#
_cell.length_a   1.000
_cell.length_b   1.000
_cell.length_c   1.000
_cell.angle_alpha   90.00
_cell.angle_beta   90.00
_cell.angle_gamma   90.00
#
_symmetry.space_group_name_H-M   'P 1'
#
loop_
_entity.id
_entity.type
_entity.pdbx_description
1 polymer ?
#
loop_
_entity_poly.entity_id
_entity_poly.type
_entity_poly.pdbx_seq_one_letter_code
_entity_poly.pdbx_strand_id
1 'polypeptide(L)'
;MELAHIHWANGSLELHITTKPRKRTTLELQVYPYAQSFLEAWSAGKLRMGEITITQSGVFVPFKQSLPLVHPTGVMFFDTNLHSLDFVVVTESGVVEGFSLDISLIQKIRERQHGEDGPNPEDSQPPNPKEAPGKVPQA
;
A
#
# COMPACT_ATOMS: atom_id res chain seq x y z
N MET A 1 -13.54 -20.33 11.92
CA MET A 1 -12.19 -20.80 11.56
C MET A 1 -11.41 -19.55 11.18
N GLU A 2 -10.38 -19.19 11.95
CA GLU A 2 -9.58 -17.99 11.68
C GLU A 2 -8.59 -18.29 10.54
N LEU A 3 -8.78 -17.60 9.41
CA LEU A 3 -8.07 -17.89 8.16
C LEU A 3 -6.65 -17.29 8.15
N ALA A 4 -6.46 -16.15 8.80
CA ALA A 4 -5.17 -15.51 8.94
C ALA A 4 -5.11 -14.70 10.24
N HIS A 5 -3.97 -14.72 10.94
CA HIS A 5 -3.69 -13.85 12.08
C HIS A 5 -2.21 -13.47 12.13
N ILE A 6 -1.92 -12.34 12.76
CA ILE A 6 -0.55 -11.84 12.92
C ILE A 6 -0.12 -12.04 14.36
N HIS A 7 1.14 -12.41 14.55
CA HIS A 7 1.72 -12.52 15.88
C HIS A 7 3.18 -12.05 15.91
N TRP A 8 3.65 -11.63 17.08
CA TRP A 8 5.05 -11.29 17.29
C TRP A 8 5.78 -12.51 17.84
N ALA A 9 6.82 -12.99 17.15
CA ALA A 9 7.69 -14.06 17.64
C ALA A 9 9.15 -13.74 17.34
N ASN A 10 10.04 -14.06 18.28
CA ASN A 10 11.49 -14.03 18.08
C ASN A 10 12.05 -12.69 17.52
N GLY A 11 11.37 -11.57 17.76
CA GLY A 11 11.76 -10.27 17.25
C GLY A 11 11.29 -9.94 15.82
N SER A 12 10.51 -10.82 15.19
CA SER A 12 9.87 -10.61 13.89
C SER A 12 8.34 -10.64 14.00
N LEU A 13 7.68 -9.96 13.05
CA LEU A 13 6.24 -9.99 12.89
C LEU A 13 5.89 -11.11 11.91
N GLU A 14 5.06 -12.07 12.31
CA GLU A 14 4.69 -13.23 11.50
C GLU A 14 3.21 -13.20 11.14
N LEU A 15 2.89 -13.49 9.87
CA LEU A 15 1.53 -13.74 9.39
C LEU A 15 1.29 -15.23 9.22
N HIS A 16 0.32 -15.78 9.95
CA HIS A 16 -0.05 -17.19 9.93
C HIS A 16 -1.31 -17.39 9.10
N ILE A 17 -1.20 -18.10 7.98
CA ILE A 17 -2.28 -18.29 7.01
C ILE A 17 -2.67 -19.77 6.99
N THR A 18 -3.95 -20.06 7.20
CA THR A 18 -4.50 -21.41 7.05
C THR A 18 -4.90 -21.61 5.59
N THR A 19 -4.10 -22.37 4.83
CA THR A 19 -4.34 -22.60 3.39
C THR A 19 -5.23 -23.81 3.12
N LYS A 20 -5.19 -24.82 4.01
CA LYS A 20 -6.07 -26.02 3.99
C LYS A 20 -6.26 -26.51 5.43
N PRO A 21 -7.24 -27.39 5.72
CA PRO A 21 -7.34 -28.03 7.02
C PRO A 21 -5.99 -28.64 7.45
N ARG A 22 -5.50 -28.23 8.63
CA ARG A 22 -4.18 -28.63 9.20
C ARG A 22 -2.94 -28.23 8.39
N LYS A 23 -3.07 -27.39 7.36
CA LYS A 23 -1.92 -26.76 6.68
C LYS A 23 -1.90 -25.27 6.97
N ARG A 24 -0.80 -24.84 7.58
CA ARG A 24 -0.50 -23.43 7.84
C ARG A 24 0.77 -23.04 7.10
N THR A 25 0.77 -21.83 6.58
CA THR A 25 1.94 -21.17 6.03
C THR A 25 2.21 -19.95 6.90
N THR A 26 3.48 -19.77 7.24
CA THR A 26 3.96 -18.59 7.99
C THR A 26 4.73 -17.70 7.03
N LEU A 27 4.45 -16.41 7.05
CA LEU A 27 5.25 -15.39 6.37
C LEU A 27 5.89 -14.49 7.42
N GLU A 28 7.21 -14.38 7.41
CA GLU A 28 7.91 -13.33 8.15
C GLU A 28 7.71 -11.99 7.42
N LEU A 29 7.23 -10.99 8.14
CA LEU A 29 6.95 -9.67 7.60
C LEU A 29 8.09 -8.72 7.95
N GLN A 30 8.67 -8.11 6.92
CA GLN A 30 9.53 -6.95 7.11
C GLN A 30 8.66 -5.72 7.40
N VAL A 31 8.81 -5.17 8.60
CA VAL A 31 8.07 -3.99 9.04
C VAL A 31 8.79 -2.74 8.58
N TYR A 32 8.07 -1.89 7.83
CA TYR A 32 8.57 -0.56 7.47
C TYR A 32 8.56 0.37 8.70
N PRO A 33 9.49 1.34 8.82
CA PRO A 33 9.58 2.23 9.97
C PRO A 33 8.27 2.98 10.30
N TYR A 34 7.50 3.39 9.29
CA TYR A 34 6.22 4.09 9.50
C TYR A 34 5.18 3.21 10.21
N ALA A 35 5.25 1.89 10.02
CA ALA A 35 4.26 0.94 10.55
C ALA A 35 4.47 0.65 12.04
N GLN A 36 5.61 1.05 12.62
CA GLN A 36 5.99 0.72 13.99
C GLN A 36 5.03 1.30 15.02
N SER A 37 4.61 2.55 14.86
CA SER A 37 3.64 3.20 15.78
C SER A 37 2.27 2.52 15.77
N PHE A 38 1.83 2.00 14.62
CA PHE A 38 0.59 1.25 14.50
C PHE A 38 0.69 -0.11 15.18
N LEU A 39 1.82 -0.80 15.05
CA LEU A 39 2.06 -2.07 15.70
C LEU A 39 2.13 -1.93 17.23
N GLU A 40 2.75 -0.88 17.74
CA GLU A 40 2.76 -0.53 19.16
C GLU A 40 1.36 -0.22 19.68
N ALA A 41 0.57 0.57 18.94
CA ALA A 41 -0.81 0.88 19.34
C ALA A 41 -1.72 -0.35 19.28
N TRP A 42 -1.53 -1.23 18.30
CA TRP A 42 -2.26 -2.50 18.19
C TRP A 42 -1.89 -3.48 19.31
N SER A 43 -0.59 -3.65 19.62
CA SER A 43 -0.15 -4.52 20.72
C SER A 43 -0.62 -4.04 22.08
N ALA A 44 -0.78 -2.72 22.25
CA ALA A 44 -1.40 -2.10 23.42
C ALA A 44 -2.95 -2.19 23.43
N GLY A 45 -3.58 -2.83 22.44
CA GLY A 45 -5.03 -3.00 22.34
C GLY A 45 -5.81 -1.74 21.93
N LYS A 46 -5.13 -0.66 21.52
CA LYS A 46 -5.76 0.61 21.11
C LYS A 46 -6.33 0.55 19.70
N LEU A 47 -5.79 -0.35 18.87
CA LEU A 47 -6.23 -0.58 17.50
C LEU A 47 -6.76 -2.00 17.35
N ARG A 48 -7.69 -2.19 16.42
CA ARG A 48 -8.16 -3.50 15.97
C ARG A 48 -7.63 -3.77 14.57
N MET A 49 -7.33 -5.02 14.27
CA MET A 49 -6.95 -5.41 12.92
C MET A 49 -8.18 -5.49 12.01
N GLY A 50 -8.06 -4.99 10.79
CA GLY A 50 -9.05 -5.17 9.73
C GLY A 50 -8.77 -6.43 8.90
N GLU A 51 -9.36 -6.47 7.70
CA GLU A 51 -9.13 -7.56 6.75
C GLU A 51 -7.72 -7.44 6.15
N ILE A 52 -6.94 -8.52 6.22
CA ILE A 52 -5.58 -8.56 5.70
C ILE A 52 -5.63 -8.87 4.20
N THR A 53 -5.00 -8.02 3.40
CA THR A 53 -4.83 -8.26 1.96
C THR A 53 -3.42 -8.72 1.66
N ILE A 54 -3.31 -9.84 0.95
CA ILE A 54 -2.03 -10.41 0.54
C ILE A 54 -1.94 -10.32 -0.99
N THR A 55 -0.90 -9.69 -1.49
CA THR A 55 -0.58 -9.61 -2.93
C THR A 55 0.79 -10.23 -3.19
N GLN A 56 1.19 -10.33 -4.46
CA GLN A 56 2.57 -10.69 -4.81
C GLN A 56 3.58 -9.65 -4.32
N SER A 57 3.18 -8.38 -4.23
CA SER A 57 4.03 -7.26 -3.84
C SER A 57 4.13 -7.03 -2.33
N GLY A 58 3.28 -7.67 -1.52
CA GLY A 58 3.37 -7.58 -0.07
C GLY A 58 2.08 -7.90 0.67
N VAL A 59 2.10 -7.58 1.96
CA VAL A 59 0.98 -7.77 2.88
C VAL A 59 0.52 -6.41 3.40
N PHE A 60 -0.78 -6.14 3.25
CA PHE A 60 -1.42 -4.93 3.71
C PHE A 60 -2.30 -5.24 4.93
N VAL A 61 -1.98 -4.61 6.05
CA VAL A 61 -2.66 -4.83 7.34
C VAL A 61 -3.33 -3.52 7.76
N PRO A 62 -4.64 -3.36 7.50
CA PRO A 62 -5.35 -2.18 7.94
C PRO A 62 -5.59 -2.23 9.45
N PHE A 63 -5.34 -1.11 10.14
CA PHE A 63 -5.71 -0.92 11.54
C PHE A 63 -6.93 -0.02 11.66
N LYS A 64 -7.87 -0.43 12.52
CA LYS A 64 -9.12 0.26 12.79
C LYS A 64 -9.09 0.81 14.21
N GLN A 65 -9.36 2.10 14.35
CA GLN A 65 -9.59 2.76 15.63
C GLN A 65 -11.05 3.18 15.75
N SER A 66 -11.65 2.97 16.91
CA SER A 66 -12.95 3.55 17.23
C SER A 66 -12.73 4.86 17.97
N LEU A 67 -13.22 5.96 17.39
CA LEU A 67 -13.10 7.29 17.98
C LEU A 67 -14.48 7.72 18.50
N PRO A 68 -14.58 8.16 19.77
CA PRO A 68 -15.79 8.81 20.24
C PRO A 68 -15.94 10.15 19.51
N LEU A 69 -17.06 10.34 18.82
CA LEU A 69 -17.40 11.62 18.22
C LEU A 69 -17.85 12.57 19.33
N VAL A 70 -17.00 13.53 19.69
CA VAL A 70 -17.33 14.58 20.66
C VAL A 70 -17.40 15.89 19.89
N HIS A 71 -18.62 16.39 19.69
CA HIS A 71 -18.93 17.67 19.02
C HIS A 71 -18.05 17.96 17.78
N PRO A 72 -18.12 17.13 16.73
CA PRO A 72 -17.31 17.36 15.53
C PRO A 72 -17.68 18.70 14.92
N THR A 73 -16.73 19.64 14.91
CA THR A 73 -16.85 20.95 14.26
C THR A 73 -16.48 20.88 12.77
N GLY A 74 -16.07 19.71 12.28
CA GLY A 74 -15.66 19.47 10.91
C GLY A 74 -15.53 17.99 10.57
N VAL A 75 -15.55 17.70 9.29
CA VAL A 75 -15.40 16.38 8.69
C VAL A 75 -14.32 16.43 7.61
N MET A 76 -13.37 15.51 7.68
CA MET A 76 -12.36 15.32 6.64
C MET A 76 -12.70 14.03 5.89
N PHE A 77 -12.73 14.10 4.57
CA PHE A 77 -12.92 12.94 3.69
C PHE A 77 -11.66 12.76 2.85
N PHE A 78 -11.24 11.51 2.74
CA PHE A 78 -10.14 11.14 1.85
C PHE A 78 -10.69 10.29 0.74
N ASP A 79 -10.74 10.83 -0.48
CA ASP A 79 -11.15 10.08 -1.65
C ASP A 79 -9.89 9.59 -2.38
N THR A 80 -9.58 8.32 -2.13
CA THR A 80 -8.45 7.63 -2.77
C THR A 80 -8.60 7.47 -4.28
N ASN A 81 -9.84 7.51 -4.80
CA ASN A 81 -10.13 7.35 -6.22
C ASN A 81 -10.10 8.69 -6.96
N LEU A 82 -10.52 9.78 -6.31
CA LEU A 82 -10.50 11.12 -6.90
C LEU A 82 -9.16 11.84 -6.75
N HIS A 83 -8.19 11.23 -6.05
CA HIS A 83 -6.88 11.84 -5.76
C HIS A 83 -7.02 13.18 -5.04
N SER A 84 -8.05 13.31 -4.20
CA SER A 84 -8.33 14.50 -3.41
C SER A 84 -8.37 14.17 -1.92
N LEU A 85 -7.80 15.08 -1.15
CA LEU A 85 -8.07 15.17 0.27
C LEU A 85 -9.00 16.37 0.47
N ASP A 86 -10.24 16.08 0.83
CA ASP A 86 -11.29 17.08 0.98
C ASP A 86 -11.58 17.31 2.46
N PHE A 87 -11.50 18.55 2.90
CA PHE A 87 -11.83 18.95 4.25
C PHE A 87 -13.03 19.88 4.23
N VAL A 88 -13.97 19.63 5.13
CA VAL A 88 -15.17 20.44 5.27
C VAL A 88 -15.41 20.71 6.75
N VAL A 89 -15.49 21.98 7.13
CA VAL A 89 -15.92 22.41 8.47
C VAL A 89 -17.45 22.43 8.46
N VAL A 90 -18.06 21.61 9.31
CA VAL A 90 -19.51 21.45 9.42
C VAL A 90 -19.92 21.83 10.83
N THR A 91 -20.80 22.82 10.95
CA THR A 91 -21.41 23.23 12.21
C THR A 91 -22.90 22.89 12.22
N GLU A 92 -23.57 23.10 13.35
CA GLU A 92 -25.03 22.92 13.46
C GLU A 92 -25.81 23.80 12.46
N SER A 93 -25.23 24.92 12.00
CA SER A 93 -25.83 25.82 11.01
C SER A 93 -25.49 25.48 9.56
N GLY A 94 -24.71 24.43 9.30
CA GLY A 94 -24.32 23.99 7.95
C GLY A 94 -22.81 24.00 7.70
N VAL A 95 -22.41 23.98 6.43
CA VAL A 95 -21.00 24.00 6.01
C VAL A 95 -20.46 25.43 6.12
N VAL A 96 -19.38 25.60 6.88
CA VAL A 96 -18.72 26.91 7.09
C VAL A 96 -17.57 27.12 6.11
N GLU A 97 -16.77 26.08 5.88
CA GLU A 97 -15.57 26.17 5.05
C GLU A 97 -15.28 24.81 4.40
N GLY A 98 -14.81 24.84 3.16
CA GLY A 98 -14.37 23.65 2.45
C GLY A 98 -13.05 23.91 1.73
N PHE A 99 -12.10 22.99 1.84
CA PHE A 99 -10.90 23.01 1.03
C PHE A 99 -10.60 21.63 0.45
N SER A 100 -10.14 21.61 -0.79
CA SER A 100 -9.72 20.41 -1.50
C SER A 100 -8.25 20.51 -1.83
N LEU A 101 -7.47 19.52 -1.43
CA LEU A 101 -6.07 19.39 -1.81
C LEU A 101 -5.93 18.31 -2.89
N ASP A 102 -5.43 18.70 -4.06
CA ASP A 102 -5.03 17.76 -5.10
C ASP A 102 -3.73 17.05 -4.68
N ILE A 103 -3.83 15.73 -4.49
CA ILE A 103 -2.71 14.88 -4.08
C ILE A 103 -2.18 14.01 -5.23
N SER A 104 -2.58 14.26 -6.47
CA SER A 104 -2.16 13.50 -7.66
C SER A 104 -0.63 13.44 -7.82
N LEU A 105 0.09 14.46 -7.36
CA LEU A 105 1.57 14.49 -7.39
C LEU A 105 2.22 13.49 -6.43
N ILE A 106 1.57 13.17 -5.30
CA ILE A 106 2.10 12.23 -4.31
C ILE A 106 2.14 10.80 -4.89
N GLN A 107 1.12 10.42 -5.68
CA GLN A 107 1.14 9.14 -6.39
C GLN A 107 2.17 9.09 -7.51
N LYS A 108 2.36 10.16 -8.28
CA LYS A 108 3.41 10.22 -9.32
C LYS A 108 4.81 9.98 -8.76
N ILE A 109 5.09 10.46 -7.53
CA ILE A 109 6.36 10.20 -6.85
C ILE A 109 6.49 8.73 -6.47
N ARG A 110 5.41 8.10 -5.98
CA ARG A 110 5.39 6.67 -5.67
C ARG A 110 5.56 5.79 -6.90
N GLU A 111 4.95 6.16 -8.03
CA GLU A 111 5.11 5.44 -9.30
C GLU A 111 6.53 5.56 -9.85
N ARG A 112 7.14 6.76 -9.77
CA ARG A 112 8.56 6.94 -10.17
C ARG A 112 9.52 6.13 -9.30
N GLN A 113 9.26 6.03 -7.99
CA GLN A 113 10.11 5.23 -7.10
C GLN A 113 9.94 3.70 -7.28
N HIS A 114 8.86 3.25 -7.93
CA HIS A 114 8.67 1.85 -8.32
C HIS A 114 8.98 1.57 -9.81
N GLY A 115 9.35 2.60 -10.59
CA GLY A 115 9.61 2.50 -12.03
C GLY A 115 11.09 2.36 -12.43
N GLU A 116 12.01 2.28 -11.47
CA GLU A 116 13.47 2.17 -11.73
C GLU A 116 14.09 0.84 -11.27
N ASP A 117 13.32 -0.24 -11.14
CA ASP A 117 13.88 -1.58 -10.92
C ASP A 117 13.54 -2.53 -12.08
N GLY A 118 14.41 -2.54 -13.09
CA GLY A 118 14.56 -3.65 -14.02
C GLY A 118 14.82 -3.23 -15.48
N PRO A 119 15.87 -3.76 -16.15
CA PRO A 119 16.01 -3.58 -17.59
C PRO A 119 14.81 -4.20 -18.31
N ASN A 120 14.33 -3.53 -19.36
CA ASN A 120 13.28 -4.06 -20.22
C ASN A 120 13.74 -5.43 -20.76
N PRO A 121 12.95 -6.52 -20.63
CA PRO A 121 13.37 -7.84 -21.11
C PRO A 121 13.70 -7.89 -22.62
N GLU A 122 13.28 -6.87 -23.38
CA GLU A 122 13.66 -6.69 -24.79
C GLU A 122 15.11 -6.23 -24.99
N ASP A 123 15.72 -5.52 -24.03
CA ASP A 123 17.12 -5.06 -24.13
C ASP A 123 18.15 -6.17 -23.86
N SER A 124 17.68 -7.35 -23.45
CA SER A 124 18.51 -8.54 -23.20
C SER A 124 18.52 -9.54 -24.36
N GLN A 125 17.84 -9.24 -25.48
CA GLN A 125 17.91 -10.08 -26.66
C GLN A 125 19.20 -9.80 -27.45
N PRO A 126 20.05 -10.80 -27.72
CA PRO A 126 21.18 -10.62 -28.62
C PRO A 126 20.65 -10.22 -30.00
N PRO A 127 21.35 -9.33 -30.73
CA PRO A 127 20.89 -8.85 -32.02
C PRO A 127 20.68 -10.01 -32.99
N ASN A 128 19.56 -9.96 -33.71
CA ASN A 128 19.16 -10.97 -34.69
C ASN A 128 20.24 -11.06 -35.79
N PRO A 129 20.82 -12.23 -36.10
CA PRO A 129 21.92 -12.38 -37.07
C PRO A 129 21.60 -12.00 -38.54
N LYS A 130 20.40 -11.49 -38.82
CA LYS A 130 19.92 -11.21 -40.18
C LYS A 130 20.03 -9.76 -40.64
N GLU A 131 20.47 -8.85 -39.78
CA GLU A 131 20.73 -7.45 -40.16
C GLU A 131 22.24 -7.17 -40.19
N ALA A 132 22.95 -7.87 -41.08
CA ALA A 132 24.26 -7.40 -41.54
C ALA A 132 24.03 -6.28 -42.59
N PRO A 133 24.70 -5.13 -42.49
CA PRO A 133 24.50 -4.04 -43.44
C PRO A 133 24.86 -4.51 -44.86
N GLY A 134 23.89 -4.30 -45.77
CA GLY A 134 23.99 -4.63 -47.17
C GLY A 134 25.22 -3.99 -47.82
N LYS A 135 25.87 -4.78 -48.69
CA LYS A 135 26.96 -4.35 -49.57
C LYS A 135 26.56 -3.09 -50.33
N VAL A 136 27.46 -2.10 -50.30
CA VAL A 136 27.45 -0.94 -51.20
C VAL A 136 27.45 -1.45 -52.66
N PRO A 137 26.55 -0.99 -53.55
CA PRO A 137 26.65 -1.31 -54.96
C PRO A 137 27.83 -0.55 -55.57
N GLN A 138 28.77 -1.29 -56.18
CA GLN A 138 29.73 -0.71 -57.12
C GLN A 138 29.12 -0.74 -58.52
N ALA A 139 28.93 0.44 -59.12
CA ALA A 139 29.05 0.73 -60.55
C ALA A 139 28.91 2.24 -60.76
#